data_AF-A0A820DGK4-F1
#
_entry.id   AF-A0A820DGK4-F1
#
_cell.length_a   1.000
_cell.length_b   1.000
_cell.length_c   1.000
_cell.angle_alpha   90.00
_cell.angle_beta   90.00
_cell.angle_gamma   90.00
#
_symmetry.space_group_name_H-M   'P 1'
#
loop_
_entity.id
_entity.type
_entity.pdbx_description
1 polymer ?
#
loop_
_entity_poly.entity_id
_entity_poly.type
_entity_poly.pdbx_seq_one_letter_code
_entity_poly.pdbx_strand_id
1 'polypeptide(L)'
;MRRFNEIQFWVVTEICLTPSPGKRVQLLRKFIKLASYCKEFRNLNAFFAIVMGLSNIAVSRLSLTWERLPSKIKRMFSEFETLMDPSRNHRVYRSTLTKMTPPIILFMPLLLKDLTFIHEGNKTYLIEGLVNFEKMRMLSHTMRTMKICRSQALQLQAPQGAKNMSEIEEYVREMHVIDNQRILNQLSNKLEPRQT
;
A
#
# COMPACT_ATOMS: atom_id res chain seq x y z
N MET A 1 8.10 -7.23 2.97
CA MET A 1 7.32 -7.62 1.78
C MET A 1 6.08 -8.43 2.13
N ARG A 2 6.17 -9.52 2.91
CA ARG A 2 5.00 -10.32 3.31
C ARG A 2 3.81 -9.49 3.82
N ARG A 3 4.03 -8.58 4.78
CA ARG A 3 2.99 -7.71 5.33
C ARG A 3 2.33 -6.77 4.31
N PHE A 4 3.09 -6.32 3.29
CA PHE A 4 2.52 -5.49 2.22
C PHE A 4 1.50 -6.30 1.41
N ASN A 5 1.90 -7.51 0.98
CA ASN A 5 1.03 -8.41 0.23
C ASN A 5 -0.17 -8.86 1.09
N GLU A 6 0.05 -9.15 2.36
CA GLU A 6 -1.02 -9.52 3.31
C GLU A 6 -2.08 -8.42 3.41
N ILE A 7 -1.70 -7.16 3.63
CA ILE A 7 -2.66 -6.03 3.66
C ILE A 7 -3.36 -5.87 2.31
N GLN A 8 -2.62 -5.99 1.20
CA GLN A 8 -3.18 -5.86 -0.14
C GLN A 8 -4.24 -6.93 -0.40
N PHE A 9 -3.93 -8.21 -0.13
CA PHE A 9 -4.86 -9.32 -0.34
C PHE A 9 -5.98 -9.35 0.69
N TRP A 10 -5.77 -8.87 1.92
CA TRP A 10 -6.82 -8.68 2.91
C TRP A 10 -7.93 -7.79 2.39
N VAL A 11 -7.59 -6.63 1.81
CA VAL A 11 -8.57 -5.71 1.21
C VAL A 11 -9.40 -6.41 0.13
N VAL A 12 -8.74 -7.14 -0.76
CA VAL A 12 -9.41 -7.87 -1.85
C VAL A 12 -10.30 -8.98 -1.32
N THR A 13 -9.81 -9.73 -0.32
CA THR A 13 -10.50 -10.84 0.33
C THR A 13 -11.81 -10.37 0.97
N GLU A 14 -11.74 -9.34 1.83
CA GLU A 14 -12.90 -8.81 2.55
C GLU A 14 -13.97 -8.29 1.58
N ILE A 15 -13.56 -7.60 0.50
CA ILE A 15 -14.50 -7.11 -0.51
C ILE A 15 -15.15 -8.28 -1.28
N CYS A 16 -14.36 -9.27 -1.71
CA CYS A 16 -14.84 -10.41 -2.50
C CYS A 16 -15.70 -11.38 -1.67
N LEU A 17 -15.55 -11.40 -0.34
CA LEU A 17 -16.36 -12.19 0.57
C LEU A 17 -17.63 -11.46 1.06
N THR A 18 -17.86 -10.21 0.64
CA THR A 18 -19.05 -9.45 1.06
C THR A 18 -20.17 -9.54 0.00
N PRO A 19 -21.17 -10.44 0.18
CA PRO A 19 -22.23 -10.64 -0.82
C PRO A 19 -23.18 -9.44 -0.93
N SER A 20 -23.54 -8.83 0.21
CA SER A 20 -24.47 -7.70 0.24
C SER A 20 -23.88 -6.46 -0.43
N PRO A 21 -24.49 -5.93 -1.51
CA PRO A 21 -23.98 -4.74 -2.19
C PRO A 21 -23.88 -3.53 -1.27
N GLY A 22 -24.87 -3.32 -0.39
CA GLY A 22 -24.87 -2.20 0.57
C GLY A 22 -23.69 -2.28 1.55
N LYS A 23 -23.44 -3.46 2.13
CA LYS A 23 -22.28 -3.66 3.02
C LYS A 23 -20.96 -3.53 2.26
N ARG A 24 -20.89 -4.00 1.02
CA ARG A 24 -19.69 -3.91 0.17
C ARG A 24 -19.32 -2.46 -0.16
N VAL A 25 -20.30 -1.60 -0.46
CA VAL A 25 -20.09 -0.14 -0.61
C VAL A 25 -19.57 0.49 0.68
N GLN A 26 -20.12 0.11 1.84
CA GLN A 26 -19.65 0.61 3.13
C GLN A 26 -18.21 0.18 3.43
N LEU A 27 -17.86 -1.06 3.09
CA LEU A 27 -16.52 -1.63 3.26
C LEU A 27 -15.51 -0.94 2.33
N LEU A 28 -15.87 -0.72 1.06
CA LEU A 28 -15.04 0.02 0.10
C LEU A 28 -14.74 1.44 0.61
N ARG A 29 -15.78 2.14 1.10
CA ARG A 29 -15.63 3.45 1.75
C ARG A 29 -14.74 3.39 2.99
N LYS A 30 -14.84 2.33 3.80
CA LYS A 30 -14.02 2.14 5.00
C LYS A 30 -12.55 1.96 4.65
N PHE A 31 -12.22 1.18 3.63
CA PHE A 31 -10.83 1.00 3.16
C PHE A 31 -10.23 2.29 2.61
N ILE A 32 -10.98 3.07 1.82
CA ILE A 32 -10.50 4.37 1.33
C ILE A 32 -10.20 5.32 2.50
N LYS A 33 -11.09 5.38 3.50
CA LYS A 33 -10.83 6.16 4.72
C LYS A 33 -9.63 5.63 5.51
N LEU A 34 -9.48 4.31 5.63
CA LEU A 34 -8.35 3.70 6.31
C LEU A 34 -7.03 4.04 5.62
N ALA A 35 -6.98 4.01 4.29
CA ALA A 35 -5.82 4.46 3.52
C ALA A 35 -5.49 5.93 3.83
N SER A 36 -6.51 6.80 3.88
CA SER A 36 -6.33 8.21 4.29
C SER A 36 -5.65 8.32 5.65
N TYR A 37 -6.11 7.58 6.66
CA TYR A 37 -5.48 7.57 7.98
C TYR A 37 -4.05 7.01 7.94
N CYS A 38 -3.79 5.92 7.20
CA CYS A 38 -2.43 5.41 7.03
C CYS A 38 -1.49 6.47 6.45
N LYS A 39 -1.95 7.26 5.47
CA LYS A 39 -1.19 8.37 4.90
C LYS A 39 -0.96 9.48 5.92
N GLU A 40 -1.97 9.85 6.70
CA GLU A 40 -1.88 10.84 7.78
C GLU A 40 -0.84 10.45 8.84
N PHE A 41 -0.82 9.18 9.25
CA PHE A 41 0.18 8.62 10.15
C PHE A 41 1.54 8.35 9.47
N ARG A 42 1.74 8.81 8.23
CA ARG A 42 2.96 8.60 7.43
C ARG A 42 3.34 7.12 7.26
N ASN A 43 2.36 6.23 7.37
CA ASN A 43 2.48 4.82 7.03
C ASN A 43 2.18 4.62 5.54
N LEU A 44 3.12 5.05 4.69
CA LEU A 44 2.97 4.97 3.24
C LEU A 44 2.92 3.52 2.76
N ASN A 45 3.61 2.59 3.43
CA ASN A 45 3.57 1.18 3.07
C ASN A 45 2.15 0.59 3.14
N ALA A 46 1.44 0.80 4.26
CA ALA A 46 0.06 0.32 4.41
C ALA A 46 -0.92 1.09 3.51
N PHE A 47 -0.72 2.40 3.37
CA PHE A 47 -1.49 3.22 2.42
C PHE A 47 -1.44 2.61 1.00
N PHE A 48 -0.24 2.39 0.44
CA PHE A 48 -0.11 1.83 -0.91
C PHE A 48 -0.64 0.41 -0.99
N ALA A 49 -0.44 -0.43 0.04
CA ALA A 49 -1.00 -1.78 0.06
C ALA A 49 -2.53 -1.76 -0.06
N ILE A 50 -3.20 -0.86 0.68
CA ILE A 50 -4.67 -0.72 0.61
C ILE A 50 -5.10 -0.21 -0.76
N VAL A 51 -4.48 0.86 -1.27
CA VAL A 51 -4.84 1.44 -2.57
C VAL A 51 -4.63 0.42 -3.70
N MET A 52 -3.52 -0.32 -3.69
CA MET A 52 -3.27 -1.40 -4.65
C MET A 52 -4.24 -2.58 -4.51
N GLY A 53 -4.71 -2.87 -3.29
CA GLY A 53 -5.79 -3.84 -3.07
C GLY A 53 -7.11 -3.38 -3.69
N LEU A 54 -7.43 -2.08 -3.57
CA LEU A 54 -8.62 -1.48 -4.18
C LEU A 54 -8.53 -1.42 -5.71
N SER A 55 -7.35 -1.17 -6.27
CA SER A 55 -7.11 -1.19 -7.73
C SER A 55 -6.95 -2.62 -8.30
N ASN A 56 -6.95 -3.66 -7.46
CA ASN A 56 -6.89 -5.05 -7.93
C ASN A 56 -8.06 -5.37 -8.88
N ILE A 57 -7.80 -6.15 -9.93
CA ILE A 57 -8.80 -6.48 -10.95
C ILE A 57 -10.09 -7.12 -10.41
N ALA A 58 -10.02 -7.87 -9.30
CA ALA A 58 -11.20 -8.46 -8.66
C ALA A 58 -12.08 -7.40 -7.96
N VAL A 59 -11.52 -6.25 -7.58
CA VAL A 59 -12.23 -5.16 -6.90
C VAL A 59 -12.62 -4.06 -7.89
N SER A 60 -11.69 -3.60 -8.73
CA SER A 60 -11.91 -2.50 -9.67
C SER A 60 -13.01 -2.80 -10.70
N ARG A 61 -13.27 -4.08 -11.00
CA ARG A 61 -14.34 -4.51 -11.91
C ARG A 61 -15.76 -4.40 -11.34
N LEU A 62 -15.93 -4.20 -10.03
CA LEU A 62 -17.23 -4.19 -9.37
C LEU A 62 -17.96 -2.84 -9.60
N SER A 63 -18.28 -2.54 -10.85
CA SER A 63 -18.79 -1.23 -11.28
C SER A 63 -20.03 -0.80 -10.51
N LEU A 64 -20.96 -1.70 -10.21
CA LEU A 64 -22.19 -1.37 -9.47
C LEU A 64 -21.87 -0.97 -8.02
N THR A 65 -20.82 -1.54 -7.44
CA THR A 65 -20.32 -1.12 -6.11
C THR A 65 -19.64 0.23 -6.18
N TRP A 66 -18.75 0.44 -7.16
CA TRP A 66 -18.03 1.71 -7.32
C TRP A 66 -18.99 2.87 -7.63
N GLU A 67 -19.98 2.67 -8.49
CA GLU A 67 -20.97 3.69 -8.86
C GLU A 67 -21.74 4.24 -7.66
N ARG A 68 -22.07 3.38 -6.69
CA ARG A 68 -22.81 3.74 -5.47
C ARG A 68 -21.97 4.47 -4.42
N LEU A 69 -20.65 4.60 -4.61
CA LEU A 69 -19.84 5.41 -3.70
C LEU A 69 -20.16 6.90 -3.81
N PRO A 70 -20.19 7.65 -2.68
CA PRO A 70 -20.29 9.10 -2.71
C PRO A 70 -19.15 9.72 -3.52
N SER A 71 -19.45 10.77 -4.30
CA SER A 71 -18.48 11.47 -5.16
C SER A 71 -17.24 11.95 -4.42
N LYS A 72 -17.40 12.45 -3.19
CA LYS A 72 -16.28 12.85 -2.31
C LYS A 72 -15.29 11.70 -2.05
N ILE A 73 -15.79 10.48 -1.87
CA ILE A 73 -14.96 9.29 -1.60
C ILE A 73 -14.28 8.81 -2.90
N LYS A 74 -14.99 8.85 -4.04
CA LYS A 74 -14.38 8.58 -5.35
C LYS A 74 -13.22 9.51 -5.65
N ARG A 75 -13.41 10.84 -5.46
CA ARG A 75 -12.37 11.84 -5.66
C ARG A 75 -11.15 11.60 -4.77
N MET A 76 -11.37 11.29 -3.49
CA MET A 76 -10.29 10.92 -2.57
C MET A 76 -9.50 9.70 -3.06
N PHE A 77 -10.18 8.68 -3.58
CA PHE A 77 -9.49 7.51 -4.15
C PHE A 77 -8.70 7.87 -5.41
N SER A 78 -9.26 8.66 -6.33
CA SER A 78 -8.53 9.13 -7.51
C SER A 78 -7.27 9.93 -7.14
N GLU A 79 -7.34 10.79 -6.12
CA GLU A 79 -6.16 11.49 -5.58
C GLU A 79 -5.10 10.50 -5.06
N PHE A 80 -5.51 9.39 -4.45
CA PHE A 80 -4.58 8.35 -4.01
C PHE A 80 -3.91 7.65 -5.18
N GLU A 81 -4.63 7.38 -6.26
CA GLU A 81 -4.07 6.77 -7.48
C GLU A 81 -3.01 7.67 -8.12
N THR A 82 -3.17 9.00 -8.09
CA THR A 82 -2.13 9.92 -8.59
C THR A 82 -0.80 9.79 -7.85
N LEU A 83 -0.83 9.41 -6.57
CA LEU A 83 0.39 9.20 -5.77
C LEU A 83 1.11 7.89 -6.16
N MET A 84 0.41 6.96 -6.81
CA MET A 84 0.96 5.71 -7.32
C MET A 84 1.58 5.81 -8.72
N ASP A 85 1.44 6.97 -9.40
CA ASP A 85 1.87 7.16 -10.78
C ASP A 85 3.36 6.75 -10.96
N PRO A 86 3.66 5.73 -11.79
CA PRO A 86 5.02 5.28 -12.03
C PRO A 86 5.84 6.24 -12.89
N SER A 87 5.20 7.23 -13.52
CA SER A 87 5.82 8.17 -14.44
C SER A 87 7.03 8.88 -13.83
N ARG A 88 8.07 9.06 -14.65
CA ARG A 88 9.34 9.71 -14.27
C ARG A 88 9.92 9.14 -12.97
N ASN A 89 9.91 7.79 -12.86
CA ASN A 89 10.38 7.04 -11.69
C ASN A 89 9.65 7.40 -10.39
N HIS A 90 8.32 7.33 -10.41
CA HIS A 90 7.47 7.62 -9.25
C HIS A 90 7.69 9.04 -8.68
N ARG A 91 7.79 10.04 -9.56
CA ARG A 91 8.14 11.42 -9.18
C ARG A 91 7.21 12.01 -8.12
N VAL A 92 5.91 11.76 -8.21
CA VAL A 92 4.91 12.29 -7.27
C VAL A 92 5.14 11.75 -5.87
N TYR A 93 5.31 10.43 -5.73
CA TYR A 93 5.66 9.79 -4.45
C TYR A 93 6.98 10.32 -3.90
N ARG A 94 8.04 10.34 -4.72
CA ARG A 94 9.38 10.79 -4.28
C ARG A 94 9.37 12.24 -3.81
N SER A 95 8.69 13.12 -4.55
CA SER A 95 8.57 14.55 -4.19
C SER A 95 7.70 14.77 -2.95
N THR A 96 6.78 13.86 -2.67
CA THR A 96 5.97 13.88 -1.44
C THR A 96 6.83 13.44 -0.24
N LEU A 97 7.61 12.38 -0.41
CA LEU A 97 8.47 11.83 0.64
C LEU A 97 9.51 12.85 1.13
N THR A 98 10.12 13.63 0.23
CA THR A 98 11.13 14.65 0.61
C THR A 98 10.57 15.78 1.47
N LYS A 99 9.24 15.99 1.43
CA LYS A 99 8.54 17.03 2.22
C LYS A 99 8.04 16.50 3.56
N MET A 100 8.09 15.19 3.79
CA MET A 100 7.62 14.57 5.02
C MET A 100 8.71 14.56 6.10
N THR A 101 8.30 14.74 7.34
CA THR A 101 9.16 14.57 8.50
C THR A 101 9.04 13.16 9.07
N PRO A 102 10.09 12.58 9.68
CA PRO A 102 10.00 11.31 10.42
C PRO A 102 9.01 11.38 11.60
N PRO A 103 8.51 10.22 12.10
CA PRO A 103 8.68 8.87 11.55
C PRO A 103 7.84 8.60 10.29
N ILE A 104 8.41 7.84 9.34
CA ILE A 104 7.75 7.45 8.08
C ILE A 104 7.98 5.96 7.82
N ILE A 105 6.92 5.23 7.46
CA ILE A 105 7.04 3.87 6.93
C ILE A 105 6.99 3.95 5.40
N LEU A 106 8.15 3.77 4.76
CA LEU A 106 8.34 3.89 3.32
C LEU A 106 7.54 2.87 2.50
N PHE A 107 7.21 3.22 1.26
CA PHE A 107 6.75 2.24 0.27
C PHE A 107 7.86 1.23 -0.06
N MET A 108 7.85 0.11 0.65
CA MET A 108 8.95 -0.87 0.63
C MET A 108 9.21 -1.49 -0.76
N PRO A 109 8.20 -1.81 -1.59
CA PRO A 109 8.44 -2.28 -2.96
C PRO A 109 9.33 -1.36 -3.79
N LEU A 110 9.14 -0.03 -3.74
CA LEU A 110 9.96 0.91 -4.50
C LEU A 110 11.38 1.02 -3.93
N LEU A 111 11.53 0.97 -2.62
CA LEU A 111 12.85 0.93 -1.99
C LEU A 111 13.66 -0.31 -2.43
N LEU A 112 13.02 -1.48 -2.44
CA LEU A 112 13.67 -2.71 -2.88
C LEU A 112 14.00 -2.67 -4.36
N LYS A 113 13.09 -2.14 -5.19
CA LYS A 113 13.37 -1.86 -6.60
C LYS A 113 14.63 -1.02 -6.75
N ASP A 114 14.74 0.11 -6.03
CA ASP A 114 15.93 0.97 -6.10
C ASP A 114 17.22 0.20 -5.75
N LEU A 115 17.20 -0.60 -4.69
CA LEU A 115 18.36 -1.42 -4.29
C LEU A 115 18.73 -2.48 -5.32
N THR A 116 17.74 -3.17 -5.88
CA THR A 116 17.95 -4.17 -6.94
C THR A 116 18.59 -3.52 -8.17
N PHE A 117 18.04 -2.41 -8.64
CA PHE A 117 18.56 -1.70 -9.82
C PHE A 117 19.98 -1.15 -9.59
N ILE A 118 20.29 -0.65 -8.39
CA ILE A 118 21.67 -0.25 -8.05
C ILE A 118 22.59 -1.47 -8.07
N HIS A 119 22.16 -2.60 -7.49
CA HIS A 119 22.97 -3.79 -7.39
C HIS A 119 23.27 -4.42 -8.75
N GLU A 120 22.26 -4.57 -9.60
CA GLU A 120 22.35 -5.19 -10.92
C GLU A 120 22.98 -4.24 -11.96
N GLY A 121 22.70 -2.94 -11.86
CA GLY A 121 23.20 -1.94 -12.82
C GLY A 121 24.66 -1.54 -12.61
N ASN A 122 25.28 -1.91 -11.48
CA ASN A 122 26.65 -1.50 -11.16
C ASN A 122 27.49 -2.70 -10.71
N LYS A 123 28.67 -2.91 -11.30
CA LYS A 123 29.60 -3.97 -10.86
C LYS A 123 30.14 -3.65 -9.46
N THR A 124 30.25 -4.69 -8.62
CA THR A 124 30.80 -4.57 -7.25
C THR A 124 32.30 -4.31 -7.26
N TYR A 125 33.02 -4.89 -8.21
CA TYR A 125 34.44 -4.68 -8.43
C TYR A 125 34.67 -4.06 -9.82
N LEU A 126 35.64 -3.17 -9.91
CA LEU A 126 36.15 -2.63 -11.16
C LEU A 126 36.98 -3.69 -11.89
N ILE A 127 37.36 -3.42 -13.14
CA ILE A 127 38.14 -4.35 -13.98
C ILE A 127 39.47 -4.72 -13.29
N GLU A 128 40.06 -3.78 -12.55
CA GLU A 128 41.31 -3.93 -11.81
C GLU A 128 41.15 -4.71 -10.49
N GLY A 129 39.96 -5.24 -10.19
CA GLY A 129 39.68 -5.94 -8.93
C GLY A 129 39.43 -5.03 -7.72
N LEU A 130 39.52 -3.71 -7.89
CA LEU A 130 39.24 -2.73 -6.83
C LEU A 130 37.74 -2.63 -6.54
N VAL A 131 37.38 -2.36 -5.28
CA VAL A 131 35.97 -2.15 -4.87
C VAL A 131 35.41 -0.90 -5.55
N ASN A 132 34.23 -1.03 -6.16
CA ASN A 132 33.52 0.10 -6.76
C ASN A 132 32.83 0.94 -5.66
N PHE A 133 33.54 1.95 -5.14
CA PHE A 133 32.99 2.86 -4.13
C PHE A 133 31.80 3.69 -4.62
N GLU A 134 31.62 3.89 -5.93
CA GLU A 134 30.46 4.59 -6.45
C GLU A 134 29.18 3.79 -6.21
N LYS A 135 29.20 2.49 -6.51
CA LYS A 135 28.11 1.56 -6.13
C LYS A 135 27.85 1.62 -4.62
N MET A 136 28.90 1.63 -3.81
CA MET A 136 28.76 1.68 -2.34
C MET A 136 28.12 2.98 -1.88
N ARG A 137 28.45 4.13 -2.49
CA ARG A 137 27.80 5.42 -2.19
C ARG A 137 26.32 5.40 -2.56
N MET A 138 25.96 4.85 -3.72
CA MET A 138 24.55 4.73 -4.15
C MET A 138 23.73 3.89 -3.16
N LEU A 139 24.25 2.71 -2.77
CA LEU A 139 23.60 1.85 -1.77
C LEU A 139 23.47 2.55 -0.40
N SER A 140 24.56 3.20 0.03
CA SER A 140 24.61 3.96 1.29
C SER A 140 23.59 5.11 1.31
N HIS A 141 23.40 5.81 0.20
CA HIS A 141 22.41 6.86 0.09
C HIS A 141 20.98 6.32 0.32
N THR A 142 20.63 5.20 -0.32
CA THR A 142 19.33 4.54 -0.12
C THR A 142 19.13 4.07 1.33
N MET A 143 20.17 3.53 1.97
CA MET A 143 20.13 3.12 3.38
C MET A 143 19.98 4.32 4.33
N ARG A 144 20.65 5.45 4.03
CA ARG A 144 20.54 6.68 4.82
C ARG A 144 19.11 7.23 4.81
N THR A 145 18.42 7.17 3.67
CA THR A 145 16.99 7.54 3.59
C THR A 145 16.14 6.70 4.54
N MET A 146 16.35 5.37 4.59
CA MET A 146 15.65 4.51 5.55
C MET A 146 15.97 4.89 7.00
N LYS A 147 17.24 5.17 7.31
CA LYS A 147 17.66 5.60 8.65
C LYS A 147 16.98 6.90 9.07
N ILE A 148 16.90 7.89 8.18
CA ILE A 148 16.21 9.17 8.44
C ILE A 148 14.72 8.93 8.69
N CYS A 149 14.05 8.11 7.88
CA CYS A 149 12.63 7.82 8.06
C CYS A 149 12.30 7.18 9.42
N ARG A 150 13.28 6.52 10.05
CA ARG A 150 13.18 5.85 11.36
C ARG A 150 13.86 6.63 12.49
N SER A 151 14.28 7.87 12.27
CA SER A 151 15.07 8.63 13.25
C SER A 151 14.27 9.12 14.46
N GLN A 152 12.94 9.09 14.39
CA GLN A 152 12.03 9.46 15.47
C GLN A 152 11.11 8.31 15.82
N ALA A 153 10.68 8.23 17.09
CA ALA A 153 9.69 7.26 17.52
C ALA A 153 8.28 7.70 17.09
N LEU A 154 7.41 6.72 16.77
CA LEU A 154 6.01 6.99 16.51
C LEU A 154 5.29 7.29 17.83
N GLN A 155 4.81 8.52 17.96
CA GLN A 155 4.00 8.97 19.08
C GLN A 155 2.54 8.94 18.65
N LEU A 156 1.82 7.87 19.02
CA LEU A 156 0.37 7.79 18.86
C LEU A 156 -0.29 8.05 20.21
N GLN A 157 -1.31 8.90 20.22
CA GLN A 157 -2.22 8.95 21.35
C GLN A 157 -3.22 7.80 21.21
N ALA A 158 -3.42 7.03 22.28
CA ALA A 158 -4.47 6.03 22.30
C ALA A 158 -5.82 6.72 22.06
N PRO A 159 -6.71 6.17 21.20
CA PRO A 159 -8.01 6.75 20.98
C PRO A 159 -8.80 6.76 22.30
N GLN A 160 -9.24 7.95 22.74
CA GLN A 160 -10.02 8.09 23.96
C GLN A 160 -11.37 7.39 23.80
N GLY A 161 -11.69 6.49 24.73
CA GLY A 161 -12.97 5.75 24.72
C GLY A 161 -13.05 4.59 23.71
N ALA A 162 -11.92 4.14 23.15
CA ALA A 162 -11.90 2.94 22.32
C ALA A 162 -12.28 1.69 23.14
N LYS A 163 -13.44 1.12 22.84
CA LYS A 163 -13.84 -0.21 23.30
C LYS A 163 -13.16 -1.27 22.43
N ASN A 164 -12.86 -2.43 23.01
CA ASN A 164 -12.35 -3.61 22.29
C ASN A 164 -10.96 -3.44 21.63
N MET A 165 -10.05 -2.65 22.22
CA MET A 165 -8.71 -2.46 21.67
C MET A 165 -7.96 -3.78 21.46
N SER A 166 -8.07 -4.71 22.40
CA SER A 166 -7.42 -6.03 22.31
C SER A 166 -7.90 -6.83 21.10
N GLU A 167 -9.22 -6.86 20.86
CA GLU A 167 -9.81 -7.56 19.70
C GLU A 167 -9.36 -6.93 18.38
N ILE A 168 -9.27 -5.58 18.32
CA ILE A 168 -8.80 -4.87 17.14
C ILE A 168 -7.32 -5.18 16.89
N GLU A 169 -6.49 -5.17 17.93
CA GLU A 169 -5.07 -5.51 17.81
C GLU A 169 -4.87 -6.94 17.32
N GLU A 170 -5.61 -7.90 17.88
CA GLU A 170 -5.59 -9.30 17.46
C GLU A 170 -5.99 -9.44 15.99
N TYR A 171 -7.13 -8.85 15.59
CA TYR A 171 -7.59 -8.88 14.19
C TYR A 171 -6.57 -8.29 13.21
N VAL A 172 -5.93 -7.17 13.58
CA VAL A 172 -4.93 -6.53 12.71
C VAL A 172 -3.64 -7.35 12.65
N ARG A 173 -3.27 -8.06 13.72
CA ARG A 173 -2.08 -8.92 13.75
C ARG A 173 -2.30 -10.21 12.97
N GLU A 174 -3.51 -10.76 13.00
CA GLU A 174 -3.85 -12.07 12.45
C GLU A 174 -4.90 -11.99 11.33
N MET A 175 -4.56 -11.28 10.25
CA MET A 175 -5.46 -11.19 9.09
C MET A 175 -5.51 -12.52 8.31
N HIS A 176 -6.71 -13.05 8.12
CA HIS A 176 -6.96 -14.15 7.20
C HIS A 176 -7.12 -13.62 5.77
N VAL A 177 -6.33 -14.15 4.84
CA VAL A 177 -6.26 -13.65 3.46
C VAL A 177 -6.37 -14.79 2.44
N ILE A 178 -7.08 -14.52 1.34
CA ILE A 178 -7.02 -15.32 0.12
C ILE A 178 -6.01 -14.63 -0.80
N ASP A 179 -4.88 -15.27 -1.06
CA ASP A 179 -3.83 -14.77 -1.95
C ASP A 179 -3.89 -15.38 -3.37
N ASN A 180 -4.76 -16.37 -3.58
CA ASN A 180 -5.00 -16.96 -4.89
C ASN A 180 -5.90 -16.04 -5.74
N GLN A 181 -5.27 -15.30 -6.67
CA GLN A 181 -5.96 -14.37 -7.57
C GLN A 181 -7.06 -15.02 -8.41
N ARG A 182 -6.95 -16.31 -8.78
CA ARG A 182 -8.00 -17.00 -9.54
C ARG A 182 -9.26 -17.17 -8.70
N ILE A 183 -9.12 -17.54 -7.43
CA ILE A 183 -10.24 -17.68 -6.49
C ILE A 183 -10.90 -16.30 -6.27
N LEU A 184 -10.11 -15.26 -6.04
CA LEU A 184 -10.62 -13.88 -5.88
C LEU A 184 -11.41 -13.41 -7.11
N ASN A 185 -10.91 -13.70 -8.32
CA ASN A 185 -11.62 -13.38 -9.55
C ASN A 185 -12.95 -14.15 -9.68
N GLN A 186 -12.97 -15.43 -9.30
CA GLN A 186 -14.19 -16.23 -9.31
C GLN A 186 -15.23 -15.70 -8.31
N LEU A 187 -14.81 -15.33 -7.09
CA LEU A 187 -15.67 -14.72 -6.09
C LEU A 187 -16.24 -13.39 -6.60
N SER A 188 -15.39 -12.51 -7.14
CA SER A 188 -15.82 -11.24 -7.72
C SER A 188 -16.83 -11.40 -8.86
N ASN A 189 -16.62 -12.36 -9.77
CA ASN A 189 -17.55 -12.63 -10.87
C ASN A 189 -18.92 -13.13 -10.36
N LYS A 190 -18.97 -13.85 -9.24
CA LYS A 190 -20.23 -14.26 -8.60
C LYS A 190 -20.96 -13.06 -7.96
N LEU A 191 -20.23 -12.06 -7.47
CA LEU A 191 -20.82 -10.86 -6.87
C LEU A 191 -21.48 -9.95 -7.93
N GLU A 192 -20.78 -9.72 -9.04
CA GLU A 192 -21.23 -8.89 -10.15
C GLU A 192 -20.84 -9.56 -11.46
N PRO A 193 -21.73 -10.36 -12.10
CA PRO A 193 -21.46 -11.00 -13.38
C PRO A 193 -21.15 -9.98 -14.48
N ARG A 194 -20.33 -10.37 -15.47
CA ARG A 194 -20.14 -9.52 -16.66
C ARG A 194 -21.46 -9.46 -17.43
N GLN A 195 -21.90 -8.24 -17.77
CA GLN A 195 -23.00 -8.07 -18.71
C GLN A 195 -22.51 -8.54 -20.09
N THR A 196 -23.16 -9.55 -20.63
CA THR A 196 -22.98 -10.05 -22.01
C THR A 196 -23.55 -9.06 -23.02
#